data_AF-A0A9D8TMN7-F1
#
_entry.id   AF-A0A9D8TMN7-F1
#
_cell.length_a   1.000
_cell.length_b   1.000
_cell.length_c   1.000
_cell.angle_alpha   90.00
_cell.angle_beta   90.00
_cell.angle_gamma   90.00
#
_symmetry.space_group_name_H-M   'P 1'
#
loop_
_entity.id
_entity.type
_entity.pdbx_description
1 polymer ?
#
loop_
_entity_poly.entity_id
_entity_poly.type
_entity_poly.pdbx_seq_one_letter_code
_entity_poly.pdbx_strand_id
1 'polypeptide(L)'
;MKRILVVLMIALTGAAFTAEAKDVLKLKDGSVIKGELIEATGERVEFKTEDGYKGSCNMSDVVSLTKEPPTEEEMAQAEAERRKAEAEKSSVFSKRGYRTQIEQVLESGEFGTFGYDAVFAYQFNSHLQLGGGVGVRYLSDLSGNFGLPLYVDFKANLFKAKVTPFINLKAGTLLQFGEFGTGYYLSPSVGVKRHFSKARALSVSTGLAIAECVENYFYLDDEYYAGCAFSFKINYQF
;
A
#
# COMPACT_ATOMS: atom_id res chain seq x y z
N MET A 1 -4.86 25.88 -1.94
CA MET A 1 -3.89 24.78 -2.16
C MET A 1 -3.99 23.62 -1.15
N LYS A 2 -5.00 23.54 -0.26
CA LYS A 2 -5.19 22.39 0.66
C LYS A 2 -6.18 21.32 0.14
N ARG A 3 -6.96 21.63 -0.91
CA ARG A 3 -7.97 20.72 -1.49
C ARG A 3 -7.42 19.79 -2.58
N ILE A 4 -6.31 20.17 -3.23
CA ILE A 4 -5.67 19.37 -4.28
C ILE A 4 -4.96 18.13 -3.70
N LEU A 5 -4.45 18.23 -2.47
CA LEU A 5 -3.74 17.13 -1.79
C LEU A 5 -4.68 16.00 -1.35
N VAL A 6 -5.96 16.31 -1.10
CA VAL A 6 -6.99 15.32 -0.75
C VAL A 6 -7.50 14.57 -1.99
N VAL A 7 -7.56 15.25 -3.15
CA VAL A 7 -7.97 14.63 -4.43
C VAL A 7 -6.90 13.64 -4.94
N LEU A 8 -5.62 13.91 -4.67
CA LEU A 8 -4.51 13.02 -5.06
C LEU A 8 -4.39 11.76 -4.18
N MET A 9 -4.84 11.83 -2.92
CA MET A 9 -4.92 10.67 -2.01
C MET A 9 -6.10 9.74 -2.34
N ILE A 10 -7.22 10.27 -2.82
CA ILE A 10 -8.40 9.48 -3.24
C ILE A 10 -8.15 8.82 -4.61
N ALA A 11 -7.35 9.45 -5.49
CA ALA A 11 -7.01 8.89 -6.79
C ALA A 11 -6.13 7.61 -6.72
N LEU A 12 -5.38 7.39 -5.63
CA LEU A 12 -4.53 6.20 -5.48
C LEU A 12 -5.26 4.94 -4.96
N THR A 13 -6.54 5.04 -4.58
CA THR A 13 -7.33 3.91 -4.03
C THR A 13 -8.45 3.42 -4.95
N GLY A 14 -8.66 4.06 -6.10
CA GLY A 14 -9.83 3.84 -6.98
C GLY A 14 -9.67 2.85 -8.13
N ALA A 15 -8.74 1.89 -8.07
CA ALA A 15 -8.58 0.89 -9.14
C ALA A 15 -8.85 -0.53 -8.62
N ALA A 16 -10.11 -0.85 -8.33
CA ALA A 16 -10.59 -2.24 -8.33
C ALA A 16 -12.13 -2.28 -8.39
N PHE A 17 -12.64 -3.21 -9.22
CA PHE A 17 -14.01 -3.70 -9.33
C PHE A 17 -14.95 -2.97 -10.29
N THR A 18 -14.88 -3.34 -11.57
CA THR A 18 -16.08 -3.53 -12.40
C THR A 18 -16.40 -5.02 -12.40
N ALA A 19 -17.52 -5.39 -11.79
CA ALA A 19 -18.12 -6.71 -11.94
C ALA A 19 -19.13 -6.61 -13.08
N GLU A 20 -18.89 -7.32 -14.19
CA GLU A 20 -19.86 -7.42 -15.27
C GLU A 20 -21.07 -8.25 -14.79
N ALA A 21 -22.24 -7.63 -14.75
CA ALA A 21 -23.50 -8.31 -14.46
C ALA A 21 -24.32 -8.34 -15.75
N LYS A 22 -24.70 -9.54 -16.20
CA LYS A 22 -25.51 -9.76 -17.41
C LYS A 22 -26.97 -9.39 -17.15
N ASP A 23 -27.60 -8.70 -18.10
CA ASP A 23 -29.02 -8.36 -18.07
C ASP A 23 -29.85 -9.33 -18.94
N VAL A 24 -31.10 -9.60 -18.57
CA VAL A 24 -32.00 -10.50 -19.32
C VAL A 24 -33.35 -9.79 -19.55
N LEU A 25 -33.79 -9.71 -20.81
CA LEU A 25 -35.03 -9.07 -21.24
C LEU A 25 -36.08 -10.15 -21.59
N LYS A 26 -37.27 -10.07 -20.97
CA LYS A 26 -38.44 -10.92 -21.28
C LYS A 26 -39.53 -10.12 -22.01
N LEU A 27 -39.90 -10.58 -23.21
CA LEU A 27 -40.89 -9.96 -24.10
C LEU A 27 -42.29 -10.60 -23.95
N LYS A 28 -43.35 -9.86 -24.33
CA LYS A 28 -44.77 -10.26 -24.22
C LYS A 28 -45.17 -11.51 -25.02
N ASP A 29 -44.40 -11.84 -26.05
CA ASP A 29 -44.60 -13.01 -26.92
C ASP A 29 -44.00 -14.31 -26.33
N GLY A 30 -43.33 -14.22 -25.17
CA GLY A 30 -42.64 -15.33 -24.53
C GLY A 30 -41.17 -15.49 -24.95
N SER A 31 -40.66 -14.62 -25.83
CA SER A 31 -39.27 -14.62 -26.27
C SER A 31 -38.35 -14.08 -25.17
N VAL A 32 -37.22 -14.77 -24.95
CA VAL A 32 -36.18 -14.39 -23.97
C VAL A 32 -34.94 -13.94 -24.72
N ILE A 33 -34.51 -12.71 -24.50
CA ILE A 33 -33.30 -12.14 -25.10
C ILE A 33 -32.22 -12.00 -24.02
N LYS A 34 -31.10 -12.69 -24.22
CA LYS A 34 -29.92 -12.66 -23.34
C LYS A 34 -28.89 -11.68 -23.92
N GLY A 35 -28.50 -10.66 -23.17
CA GLY A 35 -27.63 -9.61 -23.70
C GLY A 35 -27.35 -8.45 -22.76
N GLU A 36 -26.46 -7.55 -23.18
CA GLU A 36 -26.15 -6.33 -22.46
C GLU A 36 -27.15 -5.22 -22.86
N LEU A 37 -27.76 -4.57 -21.88
CA LEU A 37 -28.63 -3.40 -22.10
C LEU A 37 -27.73 -2.20 -22.39
N ILE A 38 -27.83 -1.63 -23.60
CA ILE A 38 -26.96 -0.51 -23.99
C ILE A 38 -27.57 0.82 -23.58
N GLU A 39 -28.88 1.01 -23.79
CA GLU A 39 -29.57 2.25 -23.44
C GLU A 39 -31.09 2.05 -23.33
N ALA A 40 -31.73 2.79 -22.41
CA ALA A 40 -33.18 2.84 -22.25
C ALA A 40 -33.65 4.30 -22.20
N THR A 41 -33.95 4.88 -23.36
CA THR A 41 -34.68 6.15 -23.47
C THR A 41 -36.16 5.81 -23.51
N GLY A 42 -37.03 6.61 -22.86
CA GLY A 42 -38.41 6.23 -22.49
C GLY A 42 -39.36 5.68 -23.58
N GLU A 43 -38.96 5.59 -24.84
CA GLU A 43 -39.69 4.99 -25.95
C GLU A 43 -39.03 3.72 -26.54
N ARG A 44 -37.72 3.48 -26.31
CA ARG A 44 -36.96 2.40 -26.94
C ARG A 44 -35.95 1.75 -26.00
N VAL A 45 -35.80 0.45 -26.12
CA VAL A 45 -34.76 -0.33 -25.47
C VAL A 45 -33.80 -0.86 -26.53
N GLU A 46 -32.53 -0.47 -26.44
CA GLU A 46 -31.46 -1.03 -27.27
C GLU A 46 -30.72 -2.13 -26.51
N PHE A 47 -30.60 -3.30 -27.14
CA PHE A 47 -29.94 -4.45 -26.55
C PHE A 47 -28.92 -5.04 -27.52
N LYS A 48 -27.88 -5.65 -26.96
CA LYS A 48 -26.88 -6.41 -27.70
C LYS A 48 -26.86 -7.85 -27.21
N THR A 49 -27.18 -8.79 -28.09
CA THR A 49 -27.14 -10.22 -27.78
C THR A 49 -25.72 -10.77 -27.75
N GLU A 50 -25.52 -11.94 -27.13
CA GLU A 50 -24.21 -12.62 -27.01
C GLU A 50 -23.52 -12.85 -28.37
N ASP A 51 -24.29 -13.01 -29.45
CA ASP A 51 -23.79 -13.18 -30.82
C ASP A 51 -23.35 -11.85 -31.49
N GLY A 52 -23.43 -10.73 -30.77
CA GLY A 52 -23.04 -9.40 -31.26
C GLY A 52 -24.09 -8.66 -32.08
N TYR A 53 -25.29 -9.23 -32.23
CA TYR A 53 -26.41 -8.55 -32.89
C TYR A 53 -26.95 -7.41 -32.01
N LYS A 54 -27.18 -6.26 -32.65
CA LYS A 54 -27.77 -5.08 -32.02
C LYS A 54 -29.21 -4.92 -32.49
N GLY A 55 -30.15 -4.93 -31.56
CA GLY A 55 -31.58 -4.78 -31.82
C GLY A 55 -32.20 -3.64 -31.01
N SER A 56 -33.30 -3.09 -31.48
CA SER A 56 -34.11 -2.08 -30.78
C SER A 56 -35.55 -2.58 -30.68
N CYS A 57 -36.14 -2.53 -29.48
CA CYS A 57 -37.56 -2.83 -29.27
C CYS A 57 -38.27 -1.69 -28.54
N ASN A 58 -39.61 -1.65 -28.68
CA ASN A 58 -40.45 -0.62 -28.08
C ASN A 58 -40.75 -0.97 -26.61
N MET A 59 -40.72 0.01 -25.71
CA MET A 59 -40.90 -0.19 -24.26
C MET A 59 -42.25 -0.82 -23.90
N SER A 60 -43.26 -0.63 -24.76
CA SER A 60 -44.60 -1.22 -24.62
C SER A 60 -44.61 -2.75 -24.62
N ASP A 61 -43.56 -3.39 -25.14
CA ASP A 61 -43.51 -4.84 -25.37
C ASP A 61 -42.69 -5.58 -24.31
N VAL A 62 -42.10 -4.85 -23.37
CA VAL A 62 -41.25 -5.36 -22.28
C VAL A 62 -42.11 -5.64 -21.03
N VAL A 63 -42.14 -6.89 -20.57
CA VAL A 63 -43.00 -7.32 -19.43
C VAL A 63 -42.28 -7.21 -18.10
N SER A 64 -41.02 -7.59 -18.03
CA SER A 64 -40.23 -7.56 -16.81
C SER A 64 -38.74 -7.53 -17.13
N LEU A 65 -38.01 -6.67 -16.44
CA LEU A 65 -36.56 -6.58 -16.50
C LEU A 65 -36.02 -7.18 -15.20
N THR A 66 -35.53 -8.41 -15.27
CA THR A 66 -35.11 -9.15 -14.07
C THR A 66 -33.73 -9.75 -14.34
N LYS A 67 -32.77 -9.44 -13.48
CA LYS A 67 -31.46 -10.12 -13.49
C LYS A 67 -31.69 -11.58 -13.12
N GLU A 68 -31.33 -12.50 -14.01
CA GLU A 68 -31.40 -13.92 -13.68
C GLU A 68 -30.49 -14.18 -12.47
N PRO A 69 -30.99 -14.90 -11.45
CA PRO A 69 -30.11 -15.34 -10.37
C PRO A 69 -29.01 -16.23 -10.98
N PRO A 70 -27.76 -16.05 -10.57
CA PRO A 70 -26.65 -16.81 -11.11
C PRO A 70 -26.94 -18.31 -10.94
N THR A 71 -26.63 -19.07 -11.98
CA THR A 71 -26.83 -20.52 -12.03
C THR A 71 -26.03 -21.18 -10.91
N GLU A 72 -26.47 -22.33 -10.38
CA GLU A 72 -25.72 -23.05 -9.33
C GLU A 72 -24.27 -23.33 -9.73
N GLU A 73 -24.02 -23.58 -11.01
CA GLU A 73 -22.68 -23.75 -11.57
C GLU A 73 -21.86 -22.45 -11.53
N GLU A 74 -22.45 -21.30 -11.84
CA GLU A 74 -21.79 -19.99 -11.77
C GLU A 74 -21.50 -19.58 -10.32
N MET A 75 -22.41 -19.92 -9.39
CA MET A 75 -22.19 -19.73 -7.96
C MET A 75 -21.06 -20.62 -7.44
N ALA A 76 -21.03 -21.90 -7.84
CA ALA A 76 -19.98 -22.84 -7.46
C ALA A 76 -18.61 -22.43 -8.03
N GLN A 77 -18.57 -21.94 -9.28
CA GLN A 77 -17.36 -21.40 -9.90
C GLN A 77 -16.89 -20.13 -9.19
N ALA A 78 -17.78 -19.18 -8.91
CA ALA A 78 -17.44 -17.97 -8.18
C ALA A 78 -16.93 -18.27 -6.75
N GLU A 79 -17.48 -19.28 -6.07
CA GLU A 79 -17.00 -19.72 -4.77
C GLU A 79 -15.64 -20.43 -4.87
N ALA A 80 -15.45 -21.29 -5.87
CA ALA A 80 -14.16 -21.93 -6.12
C ALA A 80 -13.07 -20.91 -6.48
N GLU A 81 -13.39 -19.89 -7.27
CA GLU A 81 -12.50 -18.78 -7.58
C GLU A 81 -12.20 -17.92 -6.34
N ARG A 82 -13.21 -17.62 -5.50
CA ARG A 82 -12.99 -16.95 -4.21
C ARG A 82 -12.07 -17.76 -3.30
N ARG A 83 -12.29 -19.07 -3.17
CA ARG A 83 -11.44 -19.98 -2.39
C ARG A 83 -10.02 -20.04 -2.94
N LYS A 84 -9.85 -20.10 -4.27
CA LYS A 84 -8.53 -20.02 -4.92
C LYS A 84 -7.85 -18.67 -4.65
N ALA A 85 -8.57 -17.56 -4.80
CA ALA A 85 -8.05 -16.22 -4.53
C ALA A 85 -7.67 -16.02 -3.06
N GLU A 86 -8.43 -16.60 -2.12
CA GLU A 86 -8.12 -16.61 -0.69
C GLU A 86 -6.93 -17.49 -0.35
N ALA A 87 -6.83 -18.68 -0.94
CA ALA A 87 -5.69 -19.57 -0.80
C ALA A 87 -4.41 -18.95 -1.38
N GLU A 88 -4.51 -18.29 -2.52
CA GLU A 88 -3.40 -17.59 -3.17
C GLU A 88 -2.97 -16.37 -2.34
N LYS A 89 -3.91 -15.53 -1.88
CA LYS A 89 -3.64 -14.46 -0.91
C LYS A 89 -2.90 -15.03 0.31
N SER A 90 -3.44 -16.07 0.94
CA SER A 90 -2.87 -16.74 2.12
C SER A 90 -1.45 -17.29 1.88
N SER A 91 -1.18 -17.86 0.71
CA SER A 91 0.10 -18.49 0.38
C SER A 91 1.23 -17.49 0.08
N VAL A 92 0.87 -16.29 -0.37
CA VAL A 92 1.80 -15.18 -0.65
C VAL A 92 2.14 -14.38 0.62
N PHE A 93 1.29 -14.42 1.64
CA PHE A 93 1.61 -13.80 2.93
C PHE A 93 2.74 -14.53 3.64
N SER A 94 3.76 -13.74 3.99
CA SER A 94 4.98 -14.18 4.62
C SER A 94 4.69 -14.85 5.97
N LYS A 95 4.92 -16.18 6.04
CA LYS A 95 4.77 -17.00 7.25
C LYS A 95 5.88 -16.68 8.25
N ARG A 96 5.57 -16.77 9.54
CA ARG A 96 6.47 -16.51 10.67
C ARG A 96 7.96 -16.84 10.39
N GLY A 97 8.87 -15.94 10.70
CA GLY A 97 10.31 -16.17 10.54
C GLY A 97 11.16 -14.90 10.44
N TYR A 98 12.47 -15.07 10.29
CA TYR A 98 13.42 -13.98 10.12
C TYR A 98 13.29 -13.31 8.76
N ARG A 99 13.54 -12.01 8.74
CA ARG A 99 13.50 -11.13 7.58
C ARG A 99 14.71 -10.22 7.63
N THR A 100 15.44 -10.19 6.53
CA THR A 100 16.49 -9.20 6.33
C THR A 100 15.97 -8.19 5.31
N GLN A 101 16.19 -6.92 5.59
CA GLN A 101 15.74 -5.84 4.72
C GLN A 101 16.89 -4.87 4.47
N ILE A 102 16.95 -4.37 3.24
CA ILE A 102 17.77 -3.22 2.88
C ILE A 102 16.80 -2.10 2.51
N GLU A 103 17.00 -0.92 3.08
CA GLU A 103 16.17 0.25 2.84
C GLU A 103 16.99 1.42 2.34
N GLN A 104 16.54 2.04 1.26
CA GLN A 104 17.01 3.33 0.81
C GLN A 104 16.13 4.40 1.42
N VAL A 105 16.76 5.45 1.95
CA VAL A 105 16.09 6.55 2.65
C VAL A 105 16.45 7.84 1.96
N LEU A 106 15.43 8.60 1.57
CA LEU A 106 15.54 9.96 1.07
C LEU A 106 14.86 10.86 2.09
N GLU A 107 15.58 11.84 2.58
CA GLU A 107 15.11 12.78 3.60
C GLU A 107 15.18 14.21 3.01
N SER A 108 14.16 15.01 3.33
CA SER A 108 14.05 16.40 2.89
C SER A 108 13.68 17.24 4.10
N GLY A 109 14.64 18.04 4.57
CA GLY A 109 14.55 18.82 5.81
C GLY A 109 15.94 19.04 6.41
N GLU A 110 15.97 19.38 7.69
CA GLU A 110 17.19 19.75 8.43
C GLU A 110 18.12 18.55 8.68
N PHE A 111 17.58 17.34 8.63
CA PHE A 111 18.31 16.11 8.89
C PHE A 111 18.36 15.23 7.64
N GLY A 112 19.50 15.30 6.97
CA GLY A 112 19.91 14.34 5.96
C GLY A 112 19.21 14.45 4.61
N THR A 113 19.95 14.09 3.55
CA THR A 113 19.42 14.07 2.19
C THR A 113 19.20 12.64 1.69
N PHE A 114 20.10 11.73 2.07
CA PHE A 114 20.09 10.35 1.58
C PHE A 114 20.78 9.39 2.55
N GLY A 115 20.32 8.14 2.56
CA GLY A 115 20.89 7.09 3.39
C GLY A 115 20.46 5.68 3.03
N TYR A 116 21.10 4.72 3.71
CA TYR A 116 20.78 3.29 3.61
C TYR A 116 20.65 2.69 4.99
N ASP A 117 19.72 1.75 5.15
CA ASP A 117 19.58 0.93 6.35
C ASP A 117 19.70 -0.55 6.05
N ALA A 118 20.30 -1.28 6.98
CA ALA A 118 20.20 -2.72 7.11
C ALA A 118 19.30 -3.04 8.33
N VAL A 119 18.25 -3.82 8.11
CA VAL A 119 17.29 -4.21 9.16
C VAL A 119 17.22 -5.72 9.28
N PHE A 120 17.32 -6.21 10.51
CA PHE A 120 17.18 -7.61 10.88
C PHE A 120 15.96 -7.75 11.79
N ALA A 121 14.92 -8.40 11.28
CA ALA A 121 13.64 -8.46 11.95
C ALA A 121 13.08 -9.88 12.00
N TYR A 122 12.27 -10.15 13.01
CA TYR A 122 11.48 -11.36 13.12
C TYR A 122 10.01 -11.03 12.88
N GLN A 123 9.40 -11.71 11.91
CA GLN A 123 7.98 -11.64 11.64
C GLN A 123 7.25 -12.69 12.47
N PHE A 124 6.45 -12.26 13.45
CA PHE A 124 5.72 -13.18 14.33
C PHE A 124 4.47 -13.75 13.66
N ASN A 125 3.76 -12.90 12.90
CA ASN A 125 2.54 -13.27 12.20
C ASN A 125 2.35 -12.39 10.95
N SER A 126 1.21 -12.50 10.26
CA SER A 126 0.95 -11.73 9.04
C SER A 126 0.82 -10.22 9.27
N HIS A 127 0.67 -9.77 10.51
CA HIS A 127 0.48 -8.38 10.90
C HIS A 127 1.75 -7.81 11.54
N LEU A 128 2.39 -8.51 12.47
CA LEU A 128 3.43 -7.95 13.33
C LEU A 128 4.85 -8.44 12.98
N GLN A 129 5.77 -7.48 12.93
CA GLN A 129 7.20 -7.67 12.78
C GLN A 129 7.94 -6.75 13.77
N LEU A 130 8.99 -7.28 14.38
CA LEU A 130 9.89 -6.53 15.26
C LEU A 130 11.33 -6.86 14.90
N GLY A 131 12.21 -5.87 14.90
CA GLY A 131 13.61 -6.06 14.60
C GLY A 131 14.50 -4.96 15.15
N GLY A 132 15.75 -5.00 14.75
CA GLY A 132 16.70 -3.91 14.91
C GLY A 132 17.32 -3.55 13.58
N GLY A 133 17.77 -2.31 13.45
CA GLY A 133 18.45 -1.84 12.26
C GLY A 133 19.56 -0.86 12.58
N VAL A 134 20.49 -0.79 11.64
CA VAL A 134 21.55 0.21 11.61
C VAL A 134 21.52 0.89 10.24
N GLY A 135 21.79 2.18 10.21
CA GLY A 135 21.84 2.95 8.98
C GLY A 135 23.09 3.80 8.84
N VAL A 136 23.19 4.41 7.66
CA VAL A 136 24.10 5.53 7.38
C VAL A 136 23.27 6.64 6.74
N ARG A 137 23.47 7.87 7.21
CA ARG A 137 22.83 9.10 6.73
C ARG A 137 23.90 10.09 6.32
N TYR A 138 23.73 10.70 5.15
CA TYR A 138 24.53 11.84 4.73
C TYR A 138 23.85 13.13 5.18
N LEU A 139 24.52 13.90 6.06
CA LEU A 139 24.00 15.13 6.66
C LEU A 139 24.58 16.33 5.92
N SER A 140 23.77 16.96 5.07
CA SER A 140 24.20 18.04 4.18
C SER A 140 24.50 19.35 4.92
N ASP A 141 23.82 19.60 6.04
CA ASP A 141 23.90 20.88 6.77
C ASP A 141 25.01 20.93 7.83
N LEU A 142 25.61 19.78 8.17
CA LEU A 142 26.63 19.64 9.23
C LEU A 142 27.99 19.26 8.63
N SER A 143 28.51 20.09 7.71
CA SER A 143 29.90 20.00 7.20
C SER A 143 30.30 18.62 6.63
N GLY A 144 29.36 17.88 6.04
CA GLY A 144 29.64 16.57 5.41
C GLY A 144 29.76 15.41 6.40
N ASN A 145 29.18 15.53 7.59
CA ASN A 145 29.17 14.47 8.59
C ASN A 145 28.21 13.32 8.22
N PHE A 146 28.56 12.13 8.71
CA PHE A 146 27.72 10.93 8.60
C PHE A 146 27.05 10.63 9.94
N GLY A 147 25.75 10.38 9.89
CA GLY A 147 24.98 9.86 11.02
C GLY A 147 24.76 8.36 10.90
N LEU A 148 24.96 7.62 11.99
CA LEU A 148 24.65 6.20 12.09
C LEU A 148 23.49 5.98 13.06
N PRO A 149 22.24 5.94 12.56
CA PRO A 149 21.11 5.58 13.39
C PRO A 149 21.17 4.10 13.75
N LEU A 150 21.08 3.79 15.04
CA LEU A 150 20.93 2.45 15.59
C LEU A 150 19.58 2.37 16.32
N TYR A 151 18.70 1.47 15.89
CA TYR A 151 17.30 1.52 16.31
C TYR A 151 16.63 0.15 16.43
N VAL A 152 15.54 0.14 17.17
CA VAL A 152 14.51 -0.90 17.14
C VAL A 152 13.50 -0.56 16.05
N ASP A 153 13.07 -1.55 15.28
CA ASP A 153 12.13 -1.43 14.18
C ASP A 153 10.84 -2.20 14.47
N PHE A 154 9.72 -1.49 14.64
CA PHE A 154 8.39 -2.07 14.79
C PHE A 154 7.57 -1.83 13.52
N LYS A 155 7.03 -2.91 12.93
CA LYS A 155 6.22 -2.83 11.72
C LYS A 155 4.92 -3.62 11.87
N ALA A 156 3.81 -2.96 11.56
CA ALA A 156 2.48 -3.55 11.62
C ALA A 156 1.75 -3.42 10.27
N ASN A 157 1.47 -4.54 9.63
CA ASN A 157 0.60 -4.60 8.46
C ASN A 157 -0.86 -4.48 8.94
N LEU A 158 -1.63 -3.57 8.33
CA LEU A 158 -3.00 -3.26 8.77
C LEU A 158 -3.99 -4.36 8.38
N PHE A 159 -3.92 -4.83 7.13
CA PHE A 159 -4.78 -5.91 6.65
C PHE A 159 -4.15 -6.64 5.46
N LYS A 160 -4.63 -7.86 5.21
CA LYS A 160 -4.13 -8.72 4.13
C LYS A 160 -4.71 -8.30 2.78
N ALA A 161 -3.90 -7.63 1.96
CA ALA A 161 -4.23 -7.31 0.57
C ALA A 161 -3.04 -7.59 -0.37
N LYS A 162 -3.33 -7.71 -1.68
CA LYS A 162 -2.31 -7.91 -2.74
C LYS A 162 -1.19 -6.89 -2.59
N VAL A 163 -1.55 -5.64 -2.36
CA VAL A 163 -0.68 -4.56 -1.86
C VAL A 163 -1.09 -4.33 -0.41
N THR A 164 -0.20 -4.67 0.52
CA THR A 164 -0.47 -4.68 1.96
C THR A 164 -0.08 -3.34 2.58
N PRO A 165 -1.03 -2.54 3.08
CA PRO A 165 -0.70 -1.32 3.80
C PRO A 165 -0.12 -1.63 5.19
N PHE A 166 0.80 -0.79 5.65
CA PHE A 166 1.46 -0.94 6.94
C PHE A 166 1.76 0.41 7.59
N ILE A 167 1.94 0.37 8.91
CA ILE A 167 2.56 1.41 9.71
C ILE A 167 3.91 0.91 10.23
N ASN A 168 4.85 1.82 10.41
CA ASN A 168 6.19 1.49 10.86
C ASN A 168 6.71 2.57 11.82
N LEU A 169 7.47 2.13 12.82
CA LEU A 169 8.09 3.01 13.80
C LEU A 169 9.51 2.51 14.05
N LYS A 170 10.49 3.37 13.75
CA LYS A 170 11.88 3.16 14.13
C LYS A 170 12.21 4.10 15.29
N ALA A 171 12.81 3.58 16.35
CA ALA A 171 13.18 4.37 17.51
C ALA A 171 14.52 3.90 18.07
N GLY A 172 15.41 4.83 18.38
CA GLY A 172 16.72 4.52 18.90
C GLY A 172 17.60 5.75 19.03
N THR A 173 18.87 5.59 18.67
CA THR A 173 19.89 6.61 18.83
C THR A 173 20.54 6.96 17.50
N LEU A 174 20.94 8.21 17.34
CA LEU A 174 21.77 8.68 16.23
C LEU A 174 23.20 8.86 16.74
N LEU A 175 24.12 8.04 16.25
CA LEU A 175 25.54 8.20 16.51
C LEU A 175 26.14 9.11 15.45
N GLN A 176 26.86 10.15 15.86
CA GLN A 176 27.66 10.97 14.97
C GLN A 176 29.13 10.90 15.40
N PHE A 177 30.03 11.07 14.44
CA PHE A 177 31.47 11.09 14.70
C PHE A 177 31.99 12.50 14.47
N GLY A 178 32.91 12.97 15.31
CA GLY A 178 33.49 14.32 15.24
C GLY A 178 33.06 15.19 16.42
N GLU A 179 32.69 16.45 16.13
CA GLU A 179 32.26 17.44 17.14
C GLU A 179 30.83 17.19 17.66
N PHE A 180 30.08 16.32 16.98
CA PHE A 180 28.74 15.92 17.38
C PHE A 180 28.76 14.62 18.19
N GLY A 181 27.97 14.62 19.26
CA GLY A 181 27.76 13.50 20.16
C GLY A 181 26.62 12.55 19.73
N THR A 182 26.20 11.74 20.68
CA THR A 182 25.09 10.79 20.52
C THR A 182 23.77 11.46 20.89
N GLY A 183 22.71 11.19 20.14
CA GLY A 183 21.36 11.64 20.53
C GLY A 183 20.26 10.70 20.08
N TYR A 184 19.02 11.18 20.01
CA TYR A 184 17.84 10.33 19.76
C TYR A 184 17.47 10.28 18.27
N TYR A 185 16.90 9.16 17.85
CA TYR A 185 16.38 8.95 16.50
C TYR A 185 14.97 8.37 16.57
N LEU A 186 14.02 9.02 15.89
CA LEU A 186 12.64 8.58 15.79
C LEU A 186 12.16 8.72 14.35
N SER A 187 11.60 7.66 13.78
CA SER A 187 11.08 7.69 12.43
C SER A 187 9.76 6.92 12.29
N PRO A 188 8.61 7.58 12.53
CA PRO A 188 7.30 7.04 12.22
C PRO A 188 7.03 7.14 10.71
N SER A 189 6.48 6.09 10.11
CA SER A 189 6.09 6.08 8.71
C SER A 189 4.86 5.21 8.41
N VAL A 190 4.27 5.47 7.26
CA VAL A 190 3.16 4.69 6.70
C VAL A 190 3.52 4.29 5.26
N GLY A 191 3.11 3.11 4.84
CA GLY A 191 3.51 2.61 3.53
C GLY A 191 2.73 1.43 3.02
N VAL A 192 3.17 0.92 1.88
CA VAL A 192 2.60 -0.23 1.20
C VAL A 192 3.67 -1.25 0.84
N LYS A 193 3.31 -2.52 0.93
CA LYS A 193 4.21 -3.65 0.68
C LYS A 193 3.59 -4.63 -0.31
N ARG A 194 4.37 -5.05 -1.30
CA ARG A 194 4.01 -6.09 -2.26
C ARG A 194 4.93 -7.28 -2.09
N HIS A 195 4.34 -8.44 -1.80
CA HIS A 195 5.06 -9.71 -1.78
C HIS A 195 5.15 -10.28 -3.19
N PHE A 196 6.36 -10.71 -3.59
CA PHE A 196 6.59 -11.48 -4.82
C PHE A 196 6.69 -12.97 -4.54
N SER A 197 7.14 -13.32 -3.32
CA SER A 197 7.18 -14.68 -2.82
C SER A 197 6.98 -14.69 -1.31
N LYS A 198 7.02 -15.87 -0.69
CA LYS A 198 6.89 -16.01 0.77
C LYS A 198 7.97 -15.27 1.56
N ALA A 199 9.18 -15.14 1.00
CA ALA A 199 10.31 -14.50 1.65
C ALA A 199 10.55 -13.08 1.12
N ARG A 200 10.28 -12.84 -0.17
CA ARG A 200 10.66 -11.60 -0.85
C ARG A 200 9.50 -10.62 -0.99
N ALA A 201 9.75 -9.38 -0.63
CA ALA A 201 8.80 -8.29 -0.78
C ALA A 201 9.51 -6.96 -1.09
N LEU A 202 8.82 -6.08 -1.81
CA LEU A 202 9.20 -4.68 -1.97
C LEU A 202 8.18 -3.82 -1.22
N SER A 203 8.66 -2.79 -0.56
CA SER A 203 7.82 -1.82 0.11
C SER A 203 8.28 -0.40 -0.13
N VAL A 204 7.32 0.51 -0.12
CA VAL A 204 7.54 1.96 -0.22
C VAL A 204 6.80 2.61 0.95
N SER A 205 7.42 3.58 1.61
CA SER A 205 6.79 4.31 2.71
C SER A 205 7.20 5.77 2.72
N THR A 206 6.38 6.56 3.40
CA THR A 206 6.65 7.96 3.69
C THR A 206 6.36 8.25 5.15
N GLY A 207 7.08 9.21 5.74
CA GLY A 207 6.93 9.53 7.14
C GLY A 207 7.80 10.70 7.55
N LEU A 208 8.15 10.73 8.83
CA LEU A 208 9.04 11.72 9.39
C LEU A 208 10.34 11.05 9.84
N ALA A 209 11.43 11.80 9.80
CA ALA A 209 12.65 11.53 10.52
C ALA A 209 12.82 12.67 11.51
N ILE A 210 12.88 12.34 12.80
CA ILE A 210 13.10 13.28 13.89
C ILE A 210 14.39 12.82 14.55
N ALA A 211 15.33 13.73 14.66
CA ALA A 211 16.60 13.45 15.30
C ALA A 211 17.00 14.64 16.16
N GLU A 212 17.70 14.31 17.23
CA GLU A 212 18.34 15.26 18.12
C GLU A 212 19.77 14.79 18.32
N CYS A 213 20.73 15.72 18.28
CA CYS A 213 22.13 15.46 18.58
C CYS A 213 22.67 16.54 19.50
N VAL A 214 23.57 16.13 20.40
CA VAL A 214 24.31 17.04 21.26
C VAL A 214 25.56 17.49 20.52
N GLU A 215 25.79 18.79 20.42
CA GLU A 215 27.03 19.33 19.90
C GLU A 215 28.02 19.54 21.05
N ASN A 216 29.18 18.87 20.99
CA ASN A 216 30.18 18.92 22.05
C ASN A 216 31.24 19.97 21.72
N TYR A 217 31.03 21.22 22.14
CA TYR A 217 32.10 22.21 22.12
C TYR A 217 33.06 21.99 23.29
N PHE A 218 34.37 21.98 23.01
CA PHE A 218 35.40 21.63 24.00
C PHE A 218 35.48 22.52 25.26
N TYR A 219 34.71 23.61 25.40
CA TYR A 219 34.81 24.51 26.58
C TYR A 219 33.53 25.31 26.96
N LEU A 220 32.36 25.12 26.33
CA LEU A 220 31.12 25.85 26.66
C LEU A 220 29.88 24.93 26.48
N ASP A 221 28.82 25.23 27.23
CA ASP A 221 27.55 24.49 27.42
C ASP A 221 27.09 23.57 26.27
N ASP A 222 26.52 22.41 26.62
CA ASP A 222 25.90 21.46 25.69
C ASP A 222 24.75 22.14 24.92
N GLU A 223 24.91 22.34 23.61
CA GLU A 223 23.82 22.78 22.73
C GLU A 223 23.13 21.57 22.06
N TYR A 224 21.80 21.56 22.14
CA TYR A 224 20.96 20.52 21.56
C TYR A 224 20.48 20.95 20.18
N TYR A 225 20.90 20.23 19.15
CA TYR A 225 20.40 20.40 17.80
C TYR A 225 19.30 19.37 17.52
N ALA A 226 18.05 19.82 17.50
CA ALA A 226 16.88 19.01 17.18
C ALA A 226 16.31 19.44 15.84
N GLY A 227 15.78 18.48 15.09
CA GLY A 227 15.03 18.84 13.90
C GLY A 227 14.38 17.68 13.19
N CYS A 228 13.79 18.02 12.06
CA CYS A 228 12.85 17.13 11.39
C CYS A 228 13.03 17.14 9.87
N ALA A 229 12.81 15.98 9.27
CA ALA A 229 12.78 15.81 7.83
C ALA A 229 11.59 14.97 7.41
N PHE A 230 11.03 15.29 6.25
CA PHE A 230 10.14 14.40 5.55
C PHE A 230 10.94 13.24 4.97
N SER A 231 10.49 12.01 5.17
CA SER A 231 11.18 10.81 4.67
C SER A 231 10.36 10.09 3.61
N PHE A 232 11.07 9.60 2.59
CA PHE A 232 10.60 8.64 1.62
C PHE A 232 11.55 7.45 1.59
N LYS A 233 11.01 6.24 1.63
CA LYS A 233 11.79 5.02 1.85
C LYS A 233 11.39 3.94 0.85
N ILE A 234 12.39 3.27 0.28
CA ILE A 234 12.21 2.07 -0.55
C ILE A 234 12.92 0.91 0.14
N ASN A 235 12.18 -0.14 0.47
CA ASN A 235 12.67 -1.26 1.26
C ASN A 235 12.48 -2.59 0.51
N TYR A 236 13.56 -3.33 0.35
CA TYR A 236 13.56 -4.68 -0.21
C TYR A 236 13.83 -5.71 0.89
N GLN A 237 12.93 -6.68 1.01
CA GLN A 237 12.98 -7.77 1.97
C GLN A 237 13.33 -9.07 1.26
N PHE A 238 14.18 -9.90 1.88
CA PHE A 238 14.51 -11.25 1.42
C PHE A 238 14.54 -12.28 2.55
#